data_AF-A0A2S3ILH5-F1
#
_entry.id   AF-A0A2S3ILH5-F1
#
_cell.length_a   1.000
_cell.length_b   1.000
_cell.length_c   1.000
_cell.angle_alpha   90.00
_cell.angle_beta   90.00
_cell.angle_gamma   90.00
#
_symmetry.space_group_name_H-M   'P 1'
#
loop_
_entity.id
_entity.type
_entity.pdbx_description
1 polymer ?
#
loop_
_entity_poly.entity_id
_entity_poly.type
_entity_poly.pdbx_seq_one_letter_code
_entity_poly.pdbx_strand_id
1 'polypeptide(L)'
;MDKRSDVMPRRRHGGVVAVASAAGSPEFGAGEIDNPYEILGISRLDGFDRVKMVFKRKRKDAESTCDREYLLKLERAYDMLMMDQLLNQKKGVSKDIRYADYQPIVPWGPRYSRSTVKDLRINMAISAAFIMCISTLGHADWKPLQFLCFAYFYRILEKLKVTEPAIAPIYNAYGEVEGPGIHMAGRVLRSLGLVLGSILAASLGYTGLANFSQFLGEYIPSVVYNFQELIVTTASSILLCILASYYR
;
A
#
# COMPACT_ATOMS: atom_id res chain seq x y z
N MET A 1 -14.91 -29.05 25.89
CA MET A 1 -15.48 -27.73 25.54
C MET A 1 -14.41 -26.70 25.87
N ASP A 2 -13.67 -26.21 24.85
CA ASP A 2 -13.86 -24.89 24.19
C ASP A 2 -13.19 -23.79 25.07
N LYS A 3 -12.23 -22.94 24.67
CA LYS A 3 -11.70 -22.47 23.39
C LYS A 3 -10.30 -21.85 23.66
N ARG A 4 -9.37 -22.00 22.71
CA ARG A 4 -8.12 -21.24 22.60
C ARG A 4 -8.41 -19.74 22.45
N SER A 5 -7.75 -18.89 23.24
CA SER A 5 -7.65 -17.45 22.99
C SER A 5 -6.34 -17.16 22.25
N ASP A 6 -6.46 -16.87 20.96
CA ASP A 6 -5.36 -16.43 20.11
C ASP A 6 -4.91 -15.01 20.50
N VAL A 7 -3.65 -14.89 20.92
CA VAL A 7 -2.97 -13.60 21.09
C VAL A 7 -2.33 -13.23 19.75
N MET A 8 -2.89 -12.22 19.07
CA MET A 8 -2.28 -11.59 17.90
C MET A 8 -1.31 -10.47 18.35
N PRO A 9 -0.06 -10.43 17.87
CA PRO A 9 0.84 -9.32 18.16
C PRO A 9 0.50 -8.09 17.30
N ARG A 10 0.52 -6.95 17.99
CA ARG A 10 0.27 -5.58 17.51
C ARG A 10 1.29 -5.20 16.41
N ARG A 11 0.80 -4.83 15.22
CA ARG A 11 1.63 -4.29 14.12
C ARG A 11 2.19 -2.91 14.50
N ARG A 12 3.51 -2.76 14.41
CA ARG A 12 4.25 -1.50 14.60
C ARG A 12 3.86 -0.46 13.54
N HIS A 13 3.66 0.78 14.00
CA HIS A 13 3.47 1.96 13.18
C HIS A 13 4.76 2.24 12.38
N GLY A 14 4.70 2.15 11.06
CA GLY A 14 5.68 2.76 10.17
C GLY A 14 5.33 4.25 10.02
N GLY A 15 6.30 5.12 10.30
CA GLY A 15 6.14 6.57 10.33
C GLY A 15 5.55 7.10 9.03
N VAL A 16 4.39 7.75 9.16
CA VAL A 16 3.76 8.53 8.11
C VAL A 16 4.36 9.93 8.19
N VAL A 17 5.16 10.30 7.20
CA VAL A 17 5.50 11.71 6.98
C VAL A 17 4.29 12.32 6.31
N ALA A 18 3.54 13.11 7.08
CA ALA A 18 2.50 13.97 6.54
C ALA A 18 3.18 15.01 5.65
N VAL A 19 2.91 14.97 4.35
CA VAL A 19 3.12 16.15 3.50
C VAL A 19 2.15 17.20 4.03
N ALA A 20 2.69 18.25 4.63
CA ALA A 20 1.93 19.42 5.04
C ALA A 20 1.39 20.10 3.77
N SER A 21 0.24 19.61 3.30
CA SER A 21 -0.70 20.50 2.65
C SER A 21 -1.04 21.55 3.70
N ALA A 22 -0.89 22.82 3.36
CA ALA A 22 -1.33 23.96 4.16
C ALA A 22 -2.86 23.90 4.30
N ALA A 23 -3.35 22.93 5.07
CA ALA A 23 -4.68 22.92 5.63
C ALA A 23 -4.59 23.92 6.78
N GLY A 24 -5.08 25.14 6.54
CA GLY A 24 -5.25 26.13 7.59
C GLY A 24 -5.90 25.45 8.79
N SER A 25 -5.24 25.53 9.95
CA SER A 25 -5.82 25.16 11.22
C SER A 25 -7.21 25.78 11.31
N PRO A 26 -8.25 25.01 11.68
CA PRO A 26 -9.42 25.63 12.25
C PRO A 26 -9.01 26.04 13.67
N GLU A 27 -8.26 27.15 13.80
CA GLU A 27 -8.38 27.99 14.98
C GLU A 27 -9.79 28.60 14.92
N PHE A 28 -10.80 27.76 15.16
CA PHE A 28 -12.15 28.20 15.39
C PHE A 28 -12.14 28.81 16.78
N GLY A 29 -12.01 30.13 16.80
CA GLY A 29 -12.03 30.93 18.01
C GLY A 29 -13.15 30.50 18.94
N ALA A 30 -12.79 30.35 20.20
CA ALA A 30 -13.68 30.18 21.33
C ALA A 30 -14.69 31.35 21.37
N GLY A 31 -15.83 31.14 20.75
CA GLY A 31 -17.00 31.98 20.82
C GLY A 31 -18.20 31.07 20.67
N GLU A 32 -18.95 30.92 21.76
CA GLU A 32 -20.25 30.24 21.92
C GLU A 32 -20.80 29.66 20.60
N ILE A 33 -20.49 28.38 20.34
CA ILE A 33 -20.90 27.71 19.11
C ILE A 33 -22.36 27.29 19.32
N ASP A 34 -23.28 28.20 19.01
CA ASP A 34 -24.69 27.88 18.87
C ASP A 34 -24.88 26.69 17.92
N ASN A 35 -25.82 25.82 18.23
CA ASN A 35 -26.08 24.60 17.46
C ASN A 35 -26.41 24.96 16.00
N PRO A 36 -25.69 24.45 14.98
CA PRO A 36 -25.86 24.87 13.59
C PRO A 36 -27.27 24.62 13.04
N TYR A 37 -27.96 23.63 13.59
CA TYR A 37 -29.36 23.32 13.30
C TYR A 37 -30.33 24.41 13.78
N GLU A 38 -30.02 25.10 14.88
CA GLU A 38 -30.87 26.15 15.46
C GLU A 38 -30.69 27.48 14.70
N ILE A 39 -29.44 27.81 14.33
CA ILE A 39 -29.14 29.00 13.49
C ILE A 39 -29.85 28.89 12.14
N LEU A 40 -29.80 27.72 11.51
CA LEU A 40 -30.47 27.47 10.24
C LEU A 40 -31.98 27.22 10.41
N GLY A 41 -32.45 26.79 11.58
CA GLY A 41 -33.87 26.49 11.84
C GLY A 41 -34.33 25.19 11.18
N ILE A 42 -33.45 24.18 11.18
CA ILE A 42 -33.61 22.92 10.46
C ILE A 42 -33.51 21.77 11.45
N SER A 43 -34.30 20.70 11.26
CA SER A 43 -34.19 19.50 12.05
C SER A 43 -33.02 18.62 11.58
N ARG A 44 -32.43 17.84 12.49
CA ARG A 44 -31.36 16.87 12.15
C ARG A 44 -31.78 15.82 11.11
N LEU A 45 -33.09 15.61 10.94
CA LEU A 45 -33.67 14.64 10.02
C LEU A 45 -33.94 15.19 8.61
N ASP A 46 -33.75 16.50 8.41
CA ASP A 46 -34.04 17.13 7.12
C ASP A 46 -32.97 16.79 6.08
N GLY A 47 -33.44 16.50 4.86
CA GLY A 47 -32.59 16.20 3.72
C GLY A 47 -31.76 17.39 3.23
N PHE A 48 -30.66 17.09 2.54
CA PHE A 48 -29.69 18.06 2.01
C PHE A 48 -30.32 19.21 1.21
N ASP A 49 -31.29 18.90 0.35
CA ASP A 49 -31.95 19.90 -0.49
C ASP A 49 -32.70 20.94 0.33
N ARG A 50 -33.29 20.55 1.47
CA ARG A 50 -33.95 21.47 2.40
C ARG A 50 -32.94 22.40 3.07
N VAL A 51 -31.78 21.88 3.47
CA VAL A 51 -30.67 22.68 4.04
C VAL A 51 -30.19 23.75 3.07
N LYS A 52 -29.97 23.36 1.82
CA LYS A 52 -29.53 24.28 0.76
C LYS A 52 -30.57 25.36 0.46
N MET A 53 -31.86 25.02 0.46
CA MET A 53 -32.94 25.98 0.23
C MET A 53 -33.07 26.98 1.37
N VAL A 54 -33.05 26.52 2.62
CA VAL A 54 -33.17 27.39 3.80
C VAL A 54 -31.97 28.34 3.90
N PHE A 55 -30.75 27.83 3.65
CA PHE A 55 -29.56 28.66 3.61
C PHE A 55 -29.65 29.77 2.55
N LYS A 56 -30.02 29.42 1.30
CA LYS A 56 -30.18 30.41 0.22
C LYS A 56 -31.21 31.49 0.55
N ARG A 57 -32.32 31.10 1.20
CA ARG A 57 -33.37 32.03 1.62
C ARG A 57 -32.86 32.98 2.70
N LYS A 58 -32.29 32.44 3.79
CA LYS A 58 -31.77 33.24 4.91
C LYS A 58 -30.61 34.14 4.52
N ARG A 59 -29.78 33.71 3.57
CA ARG A 59 -28.71 34.53 3.01
C ARG A 59 -29.26 35.75 2.27
N LYS A 60 -30.28 35.56 1.42
CA LYS A 60 -30.93 36.66 0.70
C LYS A 60 -31.59 37.66 1.64
N ASP A 61 -32.22 37.15 2.70
CA ASP A 61 -32.87 37.99 3.72
C ASP A 61 -31.82 38.81 4.51
N ALA A 62 -30.71 38.19 4.90
CA ALA A 62 -29.64 38.86 5.64
C ALA A 62 -28.81 39.84 4.78
N GLU A 63 -28.64 39.57 3.48
CA GLU A 63 -28.09 40.52 2.51
C GLU A 63 -29.01 41.73 2.33
N SER A 64 -30.33 41.54 2.39
CA SER A 64 -31.32 42.63 2.32
C SER A 64 -31.35 43.50 3.57
N THR A 65 -31.01 42.96 4.74
CA THR A 65 -31.01 43.68 6.03
C THR A 65 -29.63 44.28 6.36
N CYS A 66 -28.59 43.99 5.58
CA CYS A 66 -27.20 44.44 5.77
C CYS A 66 -26.55 43.95 7.10
N ASP A 67 -27.04 42.85 7.68
CA ASP A 67 -26.53 42.31 8.95
C ASP A 67 -25.32 41.40 8.72
N ARG A 68 -24.13 42.00 8.74
CA ARG A 68 -22.86 41.30 8.43
C ARG A 68 -22.50 40.21 9.44
N GLU A 69 -22.81 40.41 10.71
CA GLU A 69 -22.47 39.44 11.78
C GLU A 69 -23.35 38.20 11.72
N TYR A 70 -24.63 38.36 11.36
CA TYR A 70 -25.56 37.25 11.19
C TYR A 70 -25.23 36.42 9.95
N LEU A 71 -24.81 37.06 8.85
CA LEU A 71 -24.32 36.36 7.66
C LEU A 71 -23.12 35.44 7.97
N LEU A 72 -22.14 35.93 8.72
CA LEU A 72 -20.95 35.14 9.09
C LEU A 72 -21.31 33.93 9.97
N LYS A 73 -22.26 34.10 10.91
CA LYS A 73 -22.76 32.98 11.72
C LYS A 73 -23.52 31.95 10.88
N LEU A 74 -24.30 32.41 9.90
CA LEU A 74 -25.07 31.56 8.99
C LEU A 74 -24.15 30.76 8.05
N GLU A 75 -23.13 31.38 7.48
CA GLU A 75 -22.13 30.71 6.63
C GLU A 75 -21.34 29.66 7.42
N ARG A 76 -20.89 30.02 8.64
CA ARG A 76 -20.19 29.09 9.53
C ARG A 76 -21.05 27.85 9.87
N ALA A 77 -22.33 28.04 10.16
CA ALA A 77 -23.25 26.95 10.47
C ALA A 77 -23.46 26.01 9.27
N TYR A 78 -23.57 26.58 8.07
CA TYR A 78 -23.73 25.82 6.83
C TYR A 78 -22.46 25.01 6.50
N ASP A 79 -21.28 25.61 6.62
CA ASP A 79 -20.00 24.93 6.40
C ASP A 79 -19.78 23.78 7.39
N MET A 80 -20.15 23.96 8.66
CA MET A 80 -20.06 22.91 9.68
C MET A 80 -20.95 21.71 9.36
N LEU A 81 -22.20 21.95 8.91
CA LEU A 81 -23.10 20.87 8.47
C LEU A 81 -22.58 20.16 7.21
N MET A 82 -22.02 20.92 6.27
CA MET A 82 -21.44 20.37 5.04
C MET A 82 -20.26 19.45 5.36
N MET A 83 -19.38 19.88 6.26
CA MET A 83 -18.24 19.10 6.70
C MET A 83 -18.66 17.83 7.47
N ASP A 84 -19.68 17.92 8.34
CA ASP A 84 -20.18 16.75 9.06
C ASP A 84 -20.79 15.70 8.10
N GLN A 85 -21.49 16.14 7.06
CA GLN A 85 -22.01 15.25 6.02
C GLN A 85 -20.88 14.52 5.28
N LEU A 86 -19.81 15.22 4.90
CA LEU A 86 -18.63 14.60 4.25
C LEU A 86 -17.93 13.60 5.19
N LEU A 87 -17.80 13.94 6.47
CA LEU A 87 -17.21 13.06 7.48
C LEU A 87 -18.07 11.81 7.74
N ASN A 88 -19.39 11.96 7.77
CA ASN A 88 -20.32 10.84 7.94
C ASN A 88 -20.38 9.94 6.70
N GLN A 89 -20.28 10.49 5.49
CA GLN A 89 -20.07 9.71 4.27
C GLN A 89 -18.77 8.91 4.34
N LYS A 90 -17.66 9.52 4.77
CA LYS A 90 -16.36 8.84 4.93
C LYS A 90 -16.40 7.67 5.93
N LYS A 91 -17.29 7.69 6.93
CA LYS A 91 -17.45 6.61 7.92
C LYS A 91 -18.15 5.37 7.34
N GLY A 92 -19.03 5.54 6.36
CA GLY A 92 -19.80 4.44 5.72
C GLY A 92 -19.13 3.79 4.51
N VAL A 93 -18.00 4.34 4.04
CA VAL A 93 -17.28 3.87 2.84
C VAL A 93 -16.40 2.66 3.17
N SER A 94 -16.40 1.65 2.29
CA SER A 94 -15.54 0.48 2.42
C SER A 94 -14.06 0.89 2.50
N LYS A 95 -13.24 0.14 3.24
CA LYS A 95 -11.82 0.50 3.49
C LYS A 95 -11.06 0.67 2.16
N ASP A 96 -11.31 -0.23 1.23
CA ASP A 96 -10.78 -0.28 -0.13
C ASP A 96 -11.06 1.00 -0.94
N ILE A 97 -12.23 1.63 -0.77
CA ILE A 97 -12.55 2.92 -1.42
C ILE A 97 -12.00 4.09 -0.59
N ARG A 98 -12.11 4.03 0.73
CA ARG A 98 -11.64 5.08 1.65
C ARG A 98 -10.14 5.35 1.54
N TYR A 99 -9.37 4.32 1.17
CA TYR A 99 -7.91 4.41 1.05
C TYR A 99 -7.43 4.38 -0.42
N ALA A 100 -8.31 4.49 -1.41
CA ALA A 100 -7.92 4.46 -2.83
C ALA A 100 -6.96 5.60 -3.22
N ASP A 101 -7.10 6.76 -2.57
CA ASP A 101 -6.29 7.95 -2.85
C ASP A 101 -4.92 7.95 -2.15
N TYR A 102 -4.65 6.99 -1.28
CA TYR A 102 -3.33 6.85 -0.66
C TYR A 102 -2.36 6.26 -1.68
N GLN A 103 -1.77 7.15 -2.47
CA GLN A 103 -0.72 6.77 -3.40
C GLN A 103 0.52 6.29 -2.63
N PRO A 104 1.21 5.24 -3.10
CA PRO A 104 2.45 4.81 -2.47
C PRO A 104 3.50 5.90 -2.58
N ILE A 105 4.30 6.04 -1.51
CA ILE A 105 5.38 7.04 -1.37
C ILE A 105 6.35 7.00 -2.57
N VAL A 106 6.57 5.81 -3.11
CA VAL A 106 7.34 5.61 -4.34
C VAL A 106 6.46 4.94 -5.39
N PRO A 107 6.26 5.56 -6.57
CA PRO A 107 5.36 5.02 -7.58
C PRO A 107 5.85 3.68 -8.15
N TRP A 108 7.16 3.42 -8.10
CA TRP A 108 7.83 2.22 -8.63
C TRP A 108 8.12 1.11 -7.60
N GLY A 109 7.77 1.30 -6.31
CA GLY A 109 8.08 0.32 -5.26
C GLY A 109 7.10 -0.88 -5.24
N PRO A 110 7.49 -2.01 -4.63
CA PRO A 110 6.63 -3.19 -4.50
C PRO A 110 5.35 -2.84 -3.71
N ARG A 111 4.18 -3.13 -4.28
CA ARG A 111 2.87 -2.87 -3.65
C ARG A 111 2.28 -4.17 -3.13
N TYR A 112 1.62 -4.11 -1.98
CA TYR A 112 0.91 -5.27 -1.46
C TYR A 112 -0.22 -5.67 -2.41
N SER A 113 -0.13 -6.89 -2.95
CA SER A 113 -1.12 -7.51 -3.83
C SER A 113 -1.10 -9.01 -3.57
N ARG A 114 -2.05 -9.46 -2.74
CA ARG A 114 -2.19 -10.87 -2.37
C ARG A 114 -2.70 -11.66 -3.57
N SER A 115 -1.93 -12.66 -3.97
CA SER A 115 -2.27 -13.58 -5.05
C SER A 115 -3.39 -14.55 -4.65
N THR A 116 -4.00 -15.22 -5.63
CA THR A 116 -5.06 -16.20 -5.39
C THR A 116 -4.54 -17.38 -4.57
N VAL A 117 -5.43 -18.10 -3.88
CA VAL A 117 -5.05 -19.27 -3.06
C VAL A 117 -4.38 -20.37 -3.92
N LYS A 118 -4.79 -20.53 -5.18
CA LYS A 118 -4.20 -21.48 -6.12
C LYS A 118 -2.74 -21.11 -6.42
N ASP A 119 -2.50 -19.87 -6.82
CA ASP A 119 -1.16 -19.36 -7.12
C ASP A 119 -0.24 -19.38 -5.89
N LEU A 120 -0.78 -19.09 -4.71
CA LEU A 120 -0.05 -19.18 -3.44
C LEU A 120 0.49 -20.59 -3.21
N ARG A 121 -0.36 -21.61 -3.42
CA ARG A 121 0.03 -23.02 -3.28
C ARG A 121 1.09 -23.41 -4.30
N ILE A 122 0.99 -22.92 -5.53
CA ILE A 122 1.99 -23.22 -6.56
C ILE A 122 3.33 -22.57 -6.21
N ASN A 123 3.34 -21.30 -5.78
CA ASN A 123 4.55 -20.62 -5.34
C ASN A 123 5.18 -21.33 -4.12
N MET A 124 4.37 -21.80 -3.17
CA MET A 124 4.87 -22.60 -2.04
C MET A 124 5.41 -23.97 -2.49
N ALA A 125 4.76 -24.62 -3.45
CA ALA A 125 5.22 -25.91 -3.98
C ALA A 125 6.57 -25.77 -4.71
N ILE A 126 6.74 -24.72 -5.51
CA ILE A 126 8.00 -24.44 -6.21
C ILE A 126 9.13 -24.21 -5.19
N SER A 127 8.93 -23.30 -4.22
CA SER A 127 9.94 -23.03 -3.20
C SER A 127 10.30 -24.28 -2.40
N ALA A 128 9.30 -25.04 -1.94
CA ALA A 128 9.52 -26.27 -1.18
C ALA A 128 10.27 -27.33 -2.00
N ALA A 129 9.93 -27.52 -3.28
CA ALA A 129 10.60 -28.46 -4.16
C ALA A 129 12.08 -28.11 -4.36
N PHE A 130 12.40 -26.84 -4.59
CA PHE A 130 13.79 -26.39 -4.73
C PHE A 130 14.58 -26.52 -3.41
N ILE A 131 13.99 -26.15 -2.28
CA ILE A 131 14.63 -26.29 -0.96
C ILE A 131 14.92 -27.77 -0.67
N MET A 132 13.95 -28.65 -0.90
CA MET A 132 14.12 -30.09 -0.70
C MET A 132 15.20 -30.65 -1.65
N CYS A 133 15.16 -30.28 -2.92
CA CYS A 133 16.14 -30.71 -3.93
C CYS A 133 17.58 -30.33 -3.54
N ILE A 134 17.80 -29.07 -3.16
CA ILE A 134 19.13 -28.58 -2.74
C ILE A 134 19.58 -29.29 -1.45
N SER A 135 18.66 -29.50 -0.51
CA SER A 135 18.95 -30.20 0.74
C SER A 135 19.36 -31.67 0.50
N THR A 136 18.76 -32.34 -0.49
CA THR A 136 19.12 -33.73 -0.84
C THR A 136 20.43 -33.84 -1.61
N LEU A 137 20.75 -32.84 -2.44
CA LEU A 137 21.97 -32.84 -3.25
C LEU A 137 23.20 -32.53 -2.40
N GLY A 138 23.08 -31.72 -1.35
CA GLY A 138 24.18 -31.44 -0.41
C GLY A 138 25.43 -30.78 -1.02
N HIS A 139 25.39 -30.43 -2.31
CA HIS A 139 26.51 -29.86 -3.07
C HIS A 139 26.26 -28.37 -3.37
N ALA A 140 27.34 -27.59 -3.36
CA ALA A 140 27.36 -26.14 -3.61
C ALA A 140 27.30 -25.82 -5.11
N ASP A 141 26.22 -26.24 -5.79
CA ASP A 141 25.99 -25.92 -7.20
C ASP A 141 25.14 -24.65 -7.35
N TRP A 142 25.53 -23.76 -8.27
CA TRP A 142 24.76 -22.55 -8.60
C TRP A 142 23.56 -22.82 -9.54
N LYS A 143 23.53 -23.99 -10.19
CA LYS A 143 22.46 -24.39 -11.14
C LYS A 143 21.05 -24.33 -10.54
N PRO A 144 20.77 -24.91 -9.35
CA PRO A 144 19.43 -24.83 -8.75
C PRO A 144 19.00 -23.39 -8.46
N LEU A 145 19.93 -22.52 -8.04
CA LEU A 145 19.65 -21.10 -7.85
C LEU A 145 19.23 -20.42 -9.16
N GLN A 146 19.89 -20.73 -10.29
CA GLN A 146 19.49 -20.19 -11.58
C GLN A 146 18.08 -20.63 -12.00
N PHE A 147 17.77 -21.93 -11.90
CA PHE A 147 16.42 -22.42 -12.26
C PHE A 147 15.33 -21.82 -11.36
N LEU A 148 15.62 -21.66 -10.06
CA LEU A 148 14.75 -20.97 -9.12
C LEU A 148 14.51 -19.51 -9.56
N CYS A 149 15.56 -18.79 -9.95
CA CYS A 149 15.47 -17.42 -10.44
C CYS A 149 14.59 -17.32 -11.69
N PHE A 150 14.79 -18.20 -12.68
CA PHE A 150 13.97 -18.23 -13.89
C PHE A 150 12.50 -18.53 -13.59
N ALA A 151 12.23 -19.52 -12.73
CA ALA A 151 10.86 -19.88 -12.34
C ALA A 151 10.13 -18.70 -11.68
N TYR A 152 10.76 -18.03 -10.70
CA TYR A 152 10.15 -16.89 -10.03
C TYR A 152 10.13 -15.61 -10.87
N PHE A 153 11.13 -15.40 -11.73
CA PHE A 153 11.11 -14.31 -12.70
C PHE A 153 9.88 -14.40 -13.60
N TYR A 154 9.60 -15.58 -14.17
CA TYR A 154 8.42 -15.81 -14.99
C TYR A 154 7.13 -15.58 -14.21
N ARG A 155 7.05 -16.11 -12.98
CA ARG A 155 5.87 -15.94 -12.10
C ARG A 155 5.57 -14.48 -11.77
N ILE A 156 6.60 -13.71 -11.41
CA ILE A 156 6.46 -12.29 -11.10
C ILE A 156 6.07 -11.52 -12.36
N LEU A 157 6.65 -11.86 -13.51
CA LEU A 157 6.29 -11.26 -14.80
C LEU A 157 4.82 -11.50 -15.17
N GLU A 158 4.34 -12.73 -15.06
CA GLU A 158 2.93 -13.05 -15.33
C GLU A 158 2.00 -12.29 -14.38
N LYS A 159 2.35 -12.23 -13.10
CA LYS A 159 1.58 -11.48 -12.10
C LYS A 159 1.54 -9.99 -12.44
N LEU A 160 2.67 -9.40 -12.84
CA LEU A 160 2.75 -8.01 -13.28
C LEU A 160 1.92 -7.75 -14.56
N LYS A 161 1.92 -8.70 -15.51
CA LYS A 161 1.12 -8.61 -16.73
C LYS A 161 -0.38 -8.58 -16.47
N VAL A 162 -0.88 -9.38 -15.52
CA VAL A 162 -2.32 -9.46 -15.21
C VAL A 162 -2.82 -8.24 -14.42
N THR A 163 -1.93 -7.61 -13.66
CA THR A 163 -2.32 -6.63 -12.64
C THR A 163 -2.24 -5.18 -13.11
N GLU A 164 -1.51 -4.90 -14.18
CA GLU A 164 -1.43 -3.57 -14.79
C GLU A 164 -2.63 -3.38 -15.74
N PRO A 165 -3.41 -2.29 -15.64
CA PRO A 165 -4.45 -2.00 -16.62
C PRO A 165 -3.83 -1.87 -18.01
N ALA A 166 -4.56 -2.31 -19.04
CA ALA A 166 -4.22 -1.96 -20.42
C ALA A 166 -4.33 -0.43 -20.54
N ILE A 167 -3.20 0.26 -20.42
CA ILE A 167 -3.13 1.69 -20.64
C ILE A 167 -3.64 1.90 -22.07
N ALA A 168 -4.70 2.68 -22.22
CA ALA A 168 -5.23 3.01 -23.54
C ALA A 168 -4.08 3.53 -24.40
N PRO A 169 -3.92 3.05 -25.64
CA PRO A 169 -2.81 3.47 -26.50
C PRO A 169 -2.73 4.99 -26.50
N ILE A 170 -1.60 5.52 -26.01
CA ILE A 170 -1.32 6.94 -26.09
C ILE A 170 -0.91 7.18 -27.54
N TYR A 171 -1.87 7.65 -28.32
CA TYR A 171 -1.63 8.07 -29.69
C TYR A 171 -0.90 9.40 -29.65
N ASN A 172 0.27 9.47 -30.29
CA ASN A 172 0.92 10.75 -30.52
C ASN A 172 0.10 11.60 -31.51
N ALA A 173 0.49 12.86 -31.70
CA ALA A 173 -0.20 13.79 -32.61
C ALA A 173 -0.30 13.29 -34.08
N TYR A 174 0.44 12.23 -34.43
CA TYR A 174 0.48 11.60 -35.73
C TYR A 174 -0.28 10.26 -35.80
N GLY A 175 -0.96 9.84 -34.73
CA GLY A 175 -1.74 8.61 -34.69
C GLY A 175 -0.92 7.32 -34.53
N GLU A 176 0.37 7.42 -34.25
CA GLU A 176 1.21 6.26 -33.93
C GLU A 176 1.10 5.91 -32.44
N VAL A 177 1.06 4.60 -32.15
CA VAL A 177 1.04 4.09 -30.78
C VAL A 177 2.46 4.13 -30.23
N GLU A 178 2.74 5.10 -29.36
CA GLU A 178 4.04 5.17 -28.70
C GLU A 178 4.22 4.04 -27.68
N GLY A 179 5.39 3.40 -27.71
CA GLY A 179 5.94 2.70 -26.55
C GLY A 179 5.46 1.30 -26.15
N PRO A 180 4.80 0.43 -26.97
CA PRO A 180 4.46 -0.93 -26.54
C PRO A 180 5.66 -1.72 -25.99
N GLY A 181 6.83 -1.56 -26.62
CA GLY A 181 8.08 -2.21 -26.23
C GLY A 181 8.70 -1.63 -24.95
N ILE A 182 8.63 -0.32 -24.76
CA ILE A 182 9.19 0.38 -23.58
C ILE A 182 8.45 -0.05 -22.32
N HIS A 183 7.13 -0.22 -22.40
CA HIS A 183 6.32 -0.73 -21.28
C HIS A 183 6.64 -2.20 -20.94
N MET A 184 6.83 -3.07 -21.95
CA MET A 184 7.23 -4.46 -21.71
C MET A 184 8.63 -4.54 -21.09
N ALA A 185 9.58 -3.72 -21.56
CA ALA A 185 10.92 -3.64 -21.01
C ALA A 185 10.91 -3.18 -19.54
N GLY A 186 10.07 -2.20 -19.18
CA GLY A 186 9.89 -1.78 -17.80
C GLY A 186 9.40 -2.90 -16.87
N ARG A 187 8.52 -3.79 -17.36
CA ARG A 187 8.03 -4.95 -16.59
C ARG A 187 9.16 -5.96 -16.36
N VAL A 188 9.93 -6.24 -17.40
CA VAL A 188 11.10 -7.13 -17.34
C VAL A 188 12.16 -6.60 -16.37
N LEU A 189 12.44 -5.30 -16.43
CA LEU A 189 13.42 -4.68 -15.54
C LEU A 189 12.97 -4.74 -14.08
N ARG A 190 11.68 -4.53 -13.79
CA ARG A 190 11.13 -4.62 -12.43
C ARG A 190 11.18 -6.05 -11.88
N SER A 191 10.75 -7.04 -12.66
CA SER A 191 10.80 -8.43 -12.21
C SER A 191 12.24 -8.92 -12.03
N LEU A 192 13.14 -8.55 -12.93
CA LEU A 192 14.56 -8.88 -12.83
C LEU A 192 15.21 -8.19 -11.62
N GLY A 193 14.89 -6.92 -11.40
CA GLY A 193 15.33 -6.17 -10.23
C GLY A 193 14.82 -6.76 -8.92
N LEU A 194 13.58 -7.27 -8.88
CA LEU A 194 13.04 -7.97 -7.71
C LEU A 194 13.76 -9.29 -7.44
N VAL A 195 14.03 -10.08 -8.48
CA VAL A 195 14.73 -11.36 -8.33
C VAL A 195 16.18 -11.13 -7.90
N LEU A 196 16.93 -10.29 -8.62
CA LEU A 196 18.30 -9.95 -8.25
C LEU A 196 18.38 -9.26 -6.88
N GLY A 197 17.44 -8.37 -6.58
CA GLY A 197 17.34 -7.71 -5.28
C GLY A 197 17.11 -8.70 -4.14
N SER A 198 16.31 -9.75 -4.35
CA SER A 198 16.10 -10.78 -3.34
C SER A 198 17.37 -11.61 -3.06
N ILE A 199 18.15 -11.93 -4.11
CA ILE A 199 19.43 -12.64 -3.97
C ILE A 199 20.44 -11.74 -3.26
N LEU A 200 20.57 -10.49 -3.70
CA LEU A 200 21.46 -9.52 -3.06
C LEU A 200 21.10 -9.32 -1.59
N ALA A 201 19.81 -9.21 -1.27
CA ALA A 201 19.35 -9.10 0.11
C ALA A 201 19.67 -10.35 0.94
N ALA A 202 19.51 -11.54 0.38
CA ALA A 202 19.87 -12.79 1.05
C ALA A 202 21.39 -12.91 1.27
N SER A 203 22.19 -12.59 0.25
CA SER A 203 23.65 -12.62 0.32
C SER A 203 24.21 -11.57 1.29
N LEU A 204 23.72 -10.32 1.23
CA LEU A 204 24.08 -9.28 2.20
C LEU A 204 23.61 -9.63 3.61
N GLY A 205 22.44 -10.26 3.75
CA GLY A 205 21.94 -10.74 5.03
C GLY A 205 22.86 -11.81 5.63
N TYR A 206 23.31 -12.77 4.82
CA TYR A 206 24.26 -13.79 5.24
C TYR A 206 25.60 -13.17 5.66
N THR A 207 26.19 -12.33 4.81
CA THR A 207 27.47 -11.66 5.11
C THR A 207 27.35 -10.72 6.31
N GLY A 208 26.25 -9.98 6.42
CA GLY A 208 25.97 -9.10 7.55
C GLY A 208 25.84 -9.88 8.86
N LEU A 209 25.16 -11.02 8.83
CA LEU A 209 25.03 -11.90 10.00
C LEU A 209 26.39 -12.49 10.41
N ALA A 210 27.20 -12.93 9.44
CA ALA A 210 28.55 -13.43 9.68
C ALA A 210 29.47 -12.35 10.28
N ASN A 211 29.41 -11.12 9.76
CA ASN A 211 30.18 -9.99 10.30
C ASN A 211 29.69 -9.60 11.70
N PHE A 212 28.39 -9.70 11.96
CA PHE A 212 27.81 -9.40 13.27
C PHE A 212 28.20 -10.43 14.33
N SER A 213 28.23 -11.73 13.99
CA SER A 213 28.72 -12.75 14.92
C SER A 213 30.20 -12.56 15.25
N GLN A 214 31.00 -12.15 14.27
CA GLN A 214 32.40 -11.82 14.49
C GLN A 214 32.58 -10.56 15.37
N PHE A 215 31.70 -9.56 15.24
CA PHE A 215 31.67 -8.38 16.11
C PHE A 215 31.35 -8.74 17.58
N LEU A 216 30.51 -9.75 17.81
CA LEU A 216 30.19 -10.27 19.14
C LEU A 216 31.33 -11.12 19.76
N GLY A 217 32.44 -11.32 19.03
CA GLY A 217 33.58 -12.12 19.49
C GLY A 217 33.36 -13.63 19.38
N GLU A 218 32.29 -14.08 18.73
CA GLU A 218 32.05 -15.49 18.49
C GLU A 218 32.71 -15.96 17.18
N TYR A 219 33.30 -17.15 17.20
CA TYR A 219 33.84 -17.79 16.01
C TYR A 219 32.71 -18.28 15.12
N ILE A 220 32.79 -17.98 13.82
CA ILE A 220 31.84 -18.50 12.83
C ILE A 220 32.08 -20.00 12.68
N PRO A 221 31.08 -20.88 12.95
CA PRO A 221 31.26 -22.31 12.79
C PRO A 221 31.58 -22.66 11.33
N SER A 222 32.58 -23.51 11.08
CA SER A 222 32.98 -23.94 9.73
C SER A 222 31.83 -24.54 8.92
N VAL A 223 30.86 -25.14 9.62
CA VAL A 223 29.60 -25.65 9.07
C VAL A 223 28.82 -24.55 8.32
N VAL A 224 28.76 -23.34 8.87
CA VAL A 224 28.01 -22.22 8.27
C VAL A 224 28.64 -21.80 6.94
N TYR A 225 29.98 -21.71 6.88
CA TYR A 225 30.71 -21.42 5.65
C TYR A 225 30.53 -22.51 4.59
N ASN A 226 30.59 -23.79 4.98
CA ASN A 226 30.43 -24.90 4.05
C ASN A 226 29.01 -24.98 3.45
N PHE A 227 28.00 -24.49 4.17
CA PHE A 227 26.60 -24.44 3.71
C PHE A 227 26.15 -23.06 3.24
N GLN A 228 27.07 -22.14 2.94
CA GLN A 228 26.76 -20.78 2.50
C GLN A 228 25.76 -20.76 1.34
N GLU A 229 26.03 -21.51 0.27
CA GLU A 229 25.17 -21.55 -0.93
C GLU A 229 23.77 -22.12 -0.63
N LEU A 230 23.70 -23.11 0.27
CA LEU A 230 22.42 -23.70 0.71
C LEU A 230 21.60 -22.70 1.52
N ILE A 231 22.24 -21.95 2.42
CA ILE A 231 21.60 -20.92 3.24
C ILE A 231 21.10 -19.77 2.36
N VAL A 232 21.94 -19.25 1.47
CA VAL A 232 21.59 -18.14 0.57
C VAL A 232 20.48 -18.53 -0.39
N THR A 233 20.53 -19.74 -0.95
CA THR A 233 19.49 -20.21 -1.88
C THR A 233 18.16 -20.46 -1.17
N THR A 234 18.19 -21.03 0.04
CA THR A 234 16.99 -21.24 0.87
C THR A 234 16.34 -19.91 1.26
N ALA A 235 17.14 -18.95 1.72
CA ALA A 235 16.67 -17.61 2.06
C ALA A 235 16.08 -16.88 0.84
N SER A 236 16.76 -16.95 -0.31
CA SER A 236 16.29 -16.37 -1.58
C SER A 236 14.96 -17.01 -2.03
N SER A 237 14.83 -18.33 -1.91
CA SER A 237 13.59 -19.07 -2.24
C SER A 237 12.40 -18.61 -1.40
N ILE A 238 12.60 -18.42 -0.09
CA ILE A 238 11.57 -17.92 0.83
C ILE A 238 11.18 -16.47 0.47
N LEU A 239 12.18 -15.59 0.25
CA LEU A 239 11.95 -14.20 -0.12
C LEU A 239 11.19 -14.09 -1.44
N LEU A 240 11.59 -14.85 -2.46
CA LEU A 240 10.91 -14.92 -3.76
C LEU A 240 9.49 -15.45 -3.64
N CYS A 241 9.27 -16.47 -2.81
CA CYS A 241 7.93 -16.99 -2.53
C CYS A 241 7.03 -15.91 -1.91
N ILE A 242 7.54 -15.14 -0.94
CA ILE A 242 6.80 -14.03 -0.31
C ILE A 242 6.52 -12.93 -1.32
N LEU A 243 7.52 -12.51 -2.10
CA LEU A 243 7.39 -11.47 -3.12
C LEU A 243 6.35 -11.85 -4.18
N ALA A 244 6.47 -13.03 -4.78
CA ALA A 244 5.52 -13.51 -5.78
C ALA A 244 4.10 -13.67 -5.20
N SER A 245 3.98 -14.03 -3.93
CA SER A 245 2.68 -14.26 -3.28
C SER A 245 1.97 -13.00 -2.84
N TYR A 246 2.70 -12.02 -2.29
CA TYR A 246 2.12 -10.89 -1.57
C TYR A 246 2.41 -9.53 -2.19
N TYR A 247 3.33 -9.44 -3.15
CA TYR A 247 3.76 -8.17 -3.72
C TYR A 247 3.61 -8.12 -5.24
N ARG A 248 3.42 -6.92 -5.79
CA ARG A 248 3.47 -6.59 -7.22
C ARG A 248 4.43 -5.44 -7.45
#